data_AF-T2IQS4-F1
#
_entry.id   AF-T2IQS4-F1
#
_cell.length_a   1.000
_cell.length_b   1.000
_cell.length_c   1.000
_cell.angle_alpha   90.00
_cell.angle_beta   90.00
_cell.angle_gamma   90.00
#
_symmetry.space_group_name_H-M   'P 1'
#
loop_
_entity.id
_entity.type
_entity.pdbx_description
1 polymer ?
#
loop_
_entity_poly.entity_id
_entity_poly.type
_entity_poly.pdbx_seq_one_letter_code
_entity_poly.pdbx_strand_id
1 'polypeptide(L)'
;MEGNDLAILTFNSPNNYQVATLATNSDIQENQRVYSVGFPEETDEFYFTQGNFKLQAPKPFLGGYQIGYDIDVKPGMSGGALLNEKGELIGVNGLRKAPILNEAYNYLDGSQPYQEQIENYRKLSFAVPIETLMEVDPDLALIPDEWKTGLNIAENVDNIAQQITVRIDNKDGVNGSGAIVGKDGDTYYVFTACHVVSDDDCQSGEVKDNYTLVTPDGEEYPLSENDIILPKGMDAAIIKFESEKAYKVATIGNYNVTAHRNKKALLKSTTSNIN
;
A
#
# COMPACT_ATOMS: atom_id res chain seq x y z
N MET A 1 11.65 -5.71 7.53
CA MET A 1 11.93 -7.16 7.71
C MET A 1 11.54 -7.84 6.40
N GLU A 2 12.28 -8.86 5.96
CA GLU A 2 11.91 -9.66 4.78
C GLU A 2 10.54 -10.33 5.01
N GLY A 3 9.62 -10.22 4.05
CA GLY A 3 8.43 -11.08 3.98
C GLY A 3 7.05 -10.44 4.22
N ASN A 4 6.97 -9.16 4.58
CA ASN A 4 5.68 -8.43 4.64
C ASN A 4 5.46 -7.64 3.35
N ASP A 5 4.24 -7.66 2.82
CA ASP A 5 3.84 -6.99 1.58
C ASP A 5 3.33 -5.57 1.89
N LEU A 6 4.22 -4.78 2.51
CA LEU A 6 3.94 -3.41 2.97
C LEU A 6 5.12 -2.50 2.67
N ALA A 7 4.82 -1.29 2.22
CA ALA A 7 5.78 -0.20 2.07
C ALA A 7 5.25 1.06 2.77
N ILE A 8 6.17 1.84 3.35
CA ILE A 8 5.88 3.15 3.95
C ILE A 8 6.60 4.20 3.10
N LEU A 9 5.88 5.27 2.76
CA LEU A 9 6.43 6.41 2.03
C LEU A 9 6.44 7.64 2.95
N THR A 10 7.41 8.54 2.75
CA THR A 10 7.51 9.85 3.43
C THR A 10 7.63 11.00 2.41
N PHE A 11 7.05 12.18 2.65
CA PHE A 11 7.24 13.39 1.83
C PHE A 11 7.04 14.67 2.65
N ASN A 12 7.11 15.80 1.95
CA ASN A 12 6.65 17.09 2.43
C ASN A 12 5.61 17.71 1.50
N SER A 13 4.59 18.35 2.06
CA SER A 13 3.63 19.15 1.30
C SER A 13 3.22 20.39 2.10
N PRO A 14 3.00 21.53 1.42
CA PRO A 14 2.45 22.73 2.05
C PRO A 14 0.95 22.60 2.38
N ASN A 15 0.27 21.54 1.91
CA ASN A 15 -1.16 21.34 2.12
C ASN A 15 -1.46 20.49 3.36
N ASN A 16 -2.59 20.76 4.01
CA ASN A 16 -3.14 19.92 5.07
C ASN A 16 -4.04 18.85 4.44
N TYR A 17 -3.94 17.61 4.91
CA TYR A 17 -4.75 16.51 4.37
C TYR A 17 -5.38 15.70 5.48
N GLN A 18 -6.51 15.09 5.15
CA GLN A 18 -7.26 14.24 6.06
C GLN A 18 -6.52 12.92 6.26
N VAL A 19 -6.08 12.70 7.50
CA VAL A 19 -5.43 11.45 7.92
C VAL A 19 -6.51 10.47 8.35
N ALA A 20 -6.45 9.24 7.83
CA ALA A 20 -7.37 8.20 8.26
C ALA A 20 -7.19 7.92 9.76
N THR A 21 -8.29 7.83 10.50
CA THR A 21 -8.23 7.40 11.90
C THR A 21 -7.87 5.92 11.93
N LEU A 22 -6.79 5.54 12.61
CA LEU A 22 -6.46 4.13 12.75
C LEU A 22 -7.39 3.49 13.78
N ALA A 23 -7.88 2.30 13.49
CA ALA A 23 -8.57 1.52 14.49
C ALA A 23 -7.60 1.20 15.64
N THR A 24 -8.03 1.50 16.87
CA THR A 24 -7.21 1.31 18.08
C THR A 24 -7.38 -0.07 18.73
N ASN A 25 -8.33 -0.87 18.22
CA ASN A 25 -8.60 -2.21 18.70
C ASN A 25 -8.69 -3.19 17.53
N SER A 26 -8.02 -4.34 17.69
CA SER A 26 -8.02 -5.52 16.80
C SER A 26 -9.33 -6.29 16.81
N ASP A 27 -10.22 -6.01 17.77
CA ASP A 27 -11.49 -6.70 17.96
C ASP A 27 -12.50 -6.30 16.87
N ILE A 28 -12.27 -6.79 15.66
CA ILE A 28 -13.23 -6.73 14.57
C ILE A 28 -14.25 -7.83 14.83
N GLN A 29 -15.52 -7.46 15.01
CA GLN A 29 -16.57 -8.43 15.28
C GLN A 29 -16.84 -9.27 14.03
N GLU A 30 -17.05 -10.57 14.19
CA GLU A 30 -17.43 -11.45 13.08
C GLU A 30 -18.68 -10.89 12.37
N ASN A 31 -18.63 -10.81 11.03
CA ASN A 31 -19.66 -10.21 10.18
C ASN A 31 -19.89 -8.70 10.33
N GLN A 32 -18.99 -7.98 10.99
CA GLN A 32 -18.99 -6.52 10.93
C GLN A 32 -18.80 -6.04 9.49
N ARG A 33 -19.53 -4.99 9.10
CA ARG A 33 -19.39 -4.37 7.78
C ARG A 33 -18.00 -3.73 7.64
N VAL A 34 -17.39 -3.97 6.49
CA VAL A 34 -16.11 -3.39 6.10
C VAL A 34 -16.20 -2.84 4.68
N TYR A 35 -15.33 -1.89 4.38
CA TYR A 35 -15.28 -1.20 3.10
C TYR A 35 -13.87 -1.33 2.53
N SER A 36 -13.77 -1.74 1.27
CA SER A 36 -12.51 -1.78 0.53
C SER A 36 -12.53 -0.67 -0.50
N VAL A 37 -11.43 0.08 -0.56
CA VAL A 37 -11.22 1.17 -1.50
C VAL A 37 -9.91 0.96 -2.26
N GLY A 38 -9.91 1.28 -3.56
CA GLY A 38 -8.75 1.16 -4.45
C GLY A 38 -9.10 1.49 -5.90
N PHE A 39 -8.19 1.21 -6.83
CA PHE A 39 -8.38 1.45 -8.27
C PHE A 39 -8.28 0.14 -9.05
N PRO A 40 -9.39 -0.43 -9.55
CA PRO A 40 -9.35 -1.61 -10.39
C PRO A 40 -8.68 -1.32 -11.72
N GLU A 41 -7.80 -2.21 -12.16
CA GLU A 41 -7.11 -2.17 -13.46
C GLU A 41 -8.09 -2.16 -14.65
N GLU A 42 -9.28 -2.74 -14.46
CA GLU A 42 -10.30 -2.87 -15.51
C GLU A 42 -11.08 -1.58 -15.79
N THR A 43 -11.15 -0.65 -14.83
CA THR A 43 -12.09 0.48 -14.89
C THR A 43 -11.46 1.85 -14.69
N ASP A 44 -10.21 1.95 -14.19
CA ASP A 44 -9.49 3.20 -13.87
C ASP A 44 -10.22 4.19 -12.93
N GLU A 45 -11.45 3.89 -12.56
CA GLU A 45 -12.27 4.62 -11.63
C GLU A 45 -11.96 4.20 -10.19
N PHE A 46 -12.12 5.14 -9.26
CA PHE A 46 -12.09 4.79 -7.86
C PHE A 46 -13.22 3.81 -7.56
N TYR A 47 -12.85 2.71 -6.91
CA TYR A 47 -13.76 1.64 -6.58
C TYR A 47 -13.95 1.56 -5.09
N PHE A 48 -15.14 1.96 -4.65
CA PHE A 48 -15.64 1.78 -3.30
C PHE A 48 -16.59 0.61 -3.27
N THR A 49 -16.28 -0.39 -2.45
CA THR A 49 -17.15 -1.54 -2.27
C THR A 49 -17.24 -1.93 -0.80
N GLN A 50 -18.32 -2.63 -0.45
CA GLN A 50 -18.61 -3.04 0.90
C GLN A 50 -18.81 -4.55 0.97
N GLY A 51 -18.45 -5.10 2.12
CA GLY A 51 -18.68 -6.49 2.47
C GLY A 51 -18.59 -6.64 3.97
N ASN A 52 -18.27 -7.83 4.43
CA ASN A 52 -18.22 -8.16 5.85
C ASN A 52 -16.88 -8.80 6.15
N PHE A 53 -16.32 -8.40 7.28
CA PHE A 53 -15.26 -9.16 7.92
C PHE A 53 -15.76 -10.58 8.21
N LYS A 54 -14.90 -11.57 7.96
CA LYS A 54 -15.23 -12.99 8.14
C LYS A 54 -14.38 -13.66 9.19
N LEU A 55 -13.07 -13.39 9.18
CA LEU A 55 -12.16 -13.97 10.15
C LEU A 55 -10.87 -13.20 10.21
N GLN A 56 -10.16 -13.37 11.32
CA GLN A 56 -8.76 -13.06 11.43
C GLN A 56 -7.97 -14.36 11.46
N ALA A 57 -7.00 -14.50 10.56
CA ALA A 57 -6.13 -15.67 10.53
C ALA A 57 -5.32 -15.73 11.85
N PRO A 58 -5.15 -16.92 12.45
CA PRO A 58 -4.50 -17.07 13.75
C PRO A 58 -3.01 -16.66 13.73
N LYS A 59 -2.41 -16.64 12.54
CA LYS A 59 -1.05 -16.17 12.26
C LYS A 59 -1.06 -15.46 10.89
N PRO A 60 -0.14 -14.51 10.66
CA PRO A 60 0.02 -13.87 9.36
C PRO A 60 0.47 -14.88 8.30
N PHE A 61 -0.21 -14.85 7.15
CA PHE A 61 0.28 -15.53 5.94
C PHE A 61 1.52 -14.83 5.39
N LEU A 62 2.22 -15.46 4.44
CA LEU A 62 3.25 -14.81 3.63
C LEU A 62 2.71 -13.48 3.09
N GLY A 63 3.46 -12.39 3.28
CA GLY A 63 3.01 -11.03 2.98
C GLY A 63 2.34 -10.30 4.16
N GLY A 64 2.12 -10.95 5.31
CA GLY A 64 1.57 -10.32 6.52
C GLY A 64 0.05 -10.35 6.61
N TYR A 65 -0.64 -10.99 5.66
CA TYR A 65 -2.10 -11.01 5.57
C TYR A 65 -2.76 -11.76 6.73
N GLN A 66 -3.80 -11.16 7.33
CA GLN A 66 -4.60 -11.83 8.38
C GLN A 66 -6.08 -11.49 8.35
N ILE A 67 -6.48 -10.29 7.94
CA ILE A 67 -7.89 -9.87 8.01
C ILE A 67 -8.63 -10.39 6.78
N GLY A 68 -9.44 -11.43 6.93
CA GLY A 68 -10.23 -12.03 5.86
C GLY A 68 -11.63 -11.43 5.77
N TYR A 69 -12.06 -11.05 4.57
CA TYR A 69 -13.36 -10.43 4.31
C TYR A 69 -13.97 -10.90 2.97
N ASP A 70 -15.29 -10.79 2.82
CA ASP A 70 -16.04 -11.33 1.67
C ASP A 70 -16.21 -10.35 0.49
N ILE A 71 -15.24 -9.45 0.31
CA ILE A 71 -15.20 -8.54 -0.84
C ILE A 71 -14.32 -9.15 -1.93
N ASP A 72 -14.78 -9.06 -3.18
CA ASP A 72 -13.99 -9.42 -4.35
C ASP A 72 -13.05 -8.27 -4.72
N VAL A 73 -11.82 -8.32 -4.20
CA VAL A 73 -10.78 -7.33 -4.48
C VAL A 73 -10.27 -7.53 -5.90
N LYS A 74 -10.40 -6.49 -6.73
CA LYS A 74 -10.00 -6.52 -8.14
C LYS A 74 -8.49 -6.33 -8.31
N PRO A 75 -7.90 -6.83 -9.42
CA PRO A 75 -6.55 -6.41 -9.83
C PRO A 75 -6.44 -4.88 -9.77
N GLY A 76 -5.32 -4.34 -9.28
CA GLY A 76 -5.11 -2.90 -9.09
C GLY A 76 -5.54 -2.33 -7.73
N MET A 77 -6.40 -3.00 -6.97
CA MET A 77 -6.84 -2.51 -5.65
C MET A 77 -5.83 -2.76 -4.49
N SER A 78 -4.75 -3.50 -4.75
CA SER A 78 -3.69 -3.76 -3.76
C SER A 78 -3.04 -2.46 -3.28
N GLY A 79 -2.73 -2.37 -1.99
CA GLY A 79 -2.26 -1.14 -1.32
C GLY A 79 -3.39 -0.20 -0.88
N GLY A 80 -4.63 -0.44 -1.33
CA GLY A 80 -5.80 0.33 -0.93
C GLY A 80 -6.25 0.09 0.52
N ALA A 81 -7.05 0.99 1.08
CA ALA A 81 -7.51 0.91 2.46
C ALA A 81 -8.64 -0.11 2.66
N LEU A 82 -8.63 -0.76 3.82
CA LEU A 82 -9.76 -1.49 4.39
C LEU A 82 -10.28 -0.71 5.60
N LEU A 83 -11.54 -0.30 5.57
CA LEU A 83 -12.16 0.54 6.59
C LEU A 83 -13.29 -0.20 7.32
N ASN A 84 -13.53 0.15 8.58
CA ASN A 84 -14.73 -0.28 9.31
C ASN A 84 -15.89 0.72 9.15
N GLU A 85 -17.05 0.44 9.78
CA GLU A 85 -18.25 1.31 9.77
C GLU A 85 -18.05 2.73 10.32
N LYS A 86 -16.99 2.96 11.09
CA LYS A 86 -16.64 4.27 11.62
C LYS A 86 -15.71 5.06 10.67
N GLY A 87 -15.31 4.46 9.55
CA GLY A 87 -14.30 5.01 8.65
C GLY A 87 -12.87 4.88 9.19
N GLU A 88 -12.66 4.03 10.20
CA GLU A 88 -11.32 3.78 10.74
C GLU A 88 -10.58 2.77 9.85
N LEU A 89 -9.30 3.03 9.59
CA LEU A 89 -8.42 2.12 8.86
C LEU A 89 -8.09 0.90 9.74
N ILE A 90 -8.50 -0.27 9.29
CA ILE A 90 -8.29 -1.56 9.96
C ILE A 90 -7.23 -2.41 9.25
N GLY A 91 -6.95 -2.15 7.98
CA GLY A 91 -5.88 -2.84 7.24
C GLY A 91 -5.63 -2.31 5.84
N VAL A 92 -4.65 -2.91 5.17
CA VAL A 92 -4.24 -2.60 3.79
C VAL A 92 -4.54 -3.81 2.89
N ASN A 93 -5.30 -3.59 1.81
CA ASN A 93 -5.70 -4.64 0.87
C ASN A 93 -4.48 -5.20 0.13
N GLY A 94 -4.42 -6.51 -0.12
CA GLY A 94 -3.37 -7.04 -1.00
C GLY A 94 -3.58 -8.47 -1.50
N LEU A 95 -4.06 -9.40 -0.66
CA LEU A 95 -4.29 -10.78 -1.09
C LEU A 95 -5.73 -10.96 -1.59
N ARG A 96 -5.87 -11.36 -2.86
CA ARG A 96 -7.15 -11.55 -3.51
C ARG A 96 -7.78 -12.91 -3.17
N LYS A 97 -9.09 -12.99 -3.34
CA LYS A 97 -9.85 -14.24 -3.35
C LYS A 97 -9.32 -15.23 -4.39
N ALA A 98 -9.33 -16.52 -4.03
CA ALA A 98 -8.93 -17.64 -4.88
C ALA A 98 -7.58 -17.46 -5.61
N PRO A 99 -6.47 -17.17 -4.89
CA PRO A 99 -5.16 -17.08 -5.50
C PRO A 99 -4.81 -18.41 -6.19
N ILE A 100 -4.03 -18.29 -7.27
CA ILE A 100 -3.63 -19.42 -8.12
C ILE A 100 -2.83 -20.44 -7.29
N LEU A 101 -2.00 -19.95 -6.36
CA LEU A 101 -1.11 -20.73 -5.52
C LEU A 101 -1.64 -20.80 -4.07
N ASN A 102 -1.67 -22.00 -3.49
CA ASN A 102 -2.06 -22.20 -2.09
C ASN A 102 -0.97 -21.73 -1.13
N GLU A 103 0.25 -21.59 -1.62
CA GLU A 103 1.44 -21.12 -0.93
C GLU A 103 1.23 -19.71 -0.36
N ALA A 104 0.33 -18.92 -0.94
CA ALA A 104 -0.11 -17.63 -0.41
C ALA A 104 -0.73 -17.72 1.01
N TYR A 105 -1.16 -18.91 1.45
CA TYR A 105 -1.71 -19.16 2.79
C TYR A 105 -0.71 -19.81 3.74
N ASN A 106 0.54 -20.03 3.32
CA ASN A 106 1.60 -20.43 4.24
C ASN A 106 1.79 -19.32 5.27
N TYR A 107 1.97 -19.68 6.55
CA TYR A 107 2.24 -18.70 7.58
C TYR A 107 3.69 -18.20 7.50
N LEU A 108 3.95 -16.98 7.98
CA LEU A 108 5.30 -16.39 8.02
C LEU A 108 6.32 -17.24 8.79
N ASP A 109 5.87 -18.05 9.75
CA ASP A 109 6.73 -18.96 10.51
C ASP A 109 7.05 -20.28 9.78
N GLY A 110 6.60 -20.42 8.52
CA GLY A 110 6.78 -21.60 7.69
C GLY A 110 5.78 -22.73 7.96
N SER A 111 4.88 -22.58 8.94
CA SER A 111 3.78 -23.53 9.15
C SER A 111 2.67 -23.34 8.11
N GLN A 112 1.80 -24.34 7.94
CA GLN A 112 0.71 -24.30 6.96
C GLN A 112 -0.64 -24.57 7.63
N PRO A 113 -1.73 -23.91 7.20
CA PRO A 113 -3.09 -24.24 7.63
C PRO A 113 -3.50 -25.63 7.13
N TYR A 114 -4.50 -26.24 7.78
CA TYR A 114 -5.12 -27.46 7.27
C TYR A 114 -5.88 -27.19 5.96
N GLN A 115 -6.01 -28.21 5.11
CA GLN A 115 -6.65 -28.08 3.80
C GLN A 115 -8.07 -27.49 3.86
N GLU A 116 -8.87 -27.89 4.85
CA GLU A 116 -10.22 -27.34 5.06
C GLU A 116 -10.21 -25.83 5.39
N GLN A 117 -9.18 -25.36 6.12
CA GLN A 117 -9.00 -23.93 6.39
C GLN A 117 -8.64 -23.19 5.10
N ILE A 118 -7.76 -23.76 4.28
CA ILE A 118 -7.38 -23.20 2.97
C ILE A 118 -8.62 -23.08 2.07
N GLU A 119 -9.48 -24.08 2.03
CA GLU A 119 -10.73 -24.02 1.25
C GLU A 119 -11.66 -22.89 1.70
N ASN A 120 -11.67 -22.55 2.98
CA ASN A 120 -12.40 -21.41 3.50
C ASN A 120 -11.69 -20.07 3.21
N TYR A 121 -10.37 -20.01 3.35
CA TYR A 121 -9.60 -18.81 3.04
C TYR A 121 -9.69 -18.44 1.57
N ARG A 122 -9.69 -19.41 0.65
CA ARG A 122 -9.86 -19.19 -0.80
C ARG A 122 -11.16 -18.50 -1.19
N LYS A 123 -12.15 -18.43 -0.29
CA LYS A 123 -13.42 -17.73 -0.52
C LYS A 123 -13.35 -16.23 -0.19
N LEU A 124 -12.27 -15.78 0.44
CA LEU A 124 -12.09 -14.45 1.01
C LEU A 124 -10.92 -13.72 0.36
N SER A 125 -10.96 -12.39 0.40
CA SER A 125 -9.77 -11.57 0.22
C SER A 125 -9.17 -11.26 1.60
N PHE A 126 -7.88 -10.91 1.64
CA PHE A 126 -7.18 -10.59 2.86
C PHE A 126 -6.44 -9.26 2.81
N ALA A 127 -6.47 -8.57 3.95
CA ALA A 127 -5.69 -7.39 4.24
C ALA A 127 -4.62 -7.68 5.29
N VAL A 128 -3.54 -6.92 5.21
CA VAL A 128 -2.54 -6.83 6.27
C VAL A 128 -3.12 -5.94 7.38
N PRO A 129 -3.18 -6.41 8.64
CA PRO A 129 -3.67 -5.58 9.76
C PRO A 129 -2.90 -4.28 9.89
N ILE A 130 -3.61 -3.22 10.30
CA ILE A 130 -2.95 -1.94 10.55
C ILE A 130 -1.92 -2.01 11.68
N GLU A 131 -2.11 -2.92 12.63
CA GLU A 131 -1.17 -3.21 13.73
C GLU A 131 0.18 -3.70 13.23
N THR A 132 0.21 -4.40 12.08
CA THR A 132 1.45 -4.81 11.44
C THR A 132 2.29 -3.60 11.03
N LEU A 133 1.69 -2.45 10.70
CA LEU A 133 2.44 -1.22 10.46
C LEU A 133 3.21 -0.78 11.72
N MET A 134 2.60 -0.89 12.91
CA MET A 134 3.24 -0.56 14.19
C MET A 134 4.42 -1.48 14.54
N GLU A 135 4.45 -2.70 13.99
CA GLU A 135 5.56 -3.64 14.15
C GLU A 135 6.67 -3.44 13.10
N VAL A 136 6.30 -3.04 11.88
CA VAL A 136 7.21 -2.76 10.76
C VAL A 136 8.03 -1.49 11.01
N ASP A 137 7.41 -0.47 11.59
CA ASP A 137 8.10 0.72 12.09
C ASP A 137 7.37 1.27 13.35
N PRO A 138 7.92 1.06 14.57
CA PRO A 138 7.29 1.52 15.81
C PRO A 138 7.16 3.05 15.92
N ASP A 139 7.85 3.82 15.06
CA ASP A 139 7.72 5.28 15.00
C ASP A 139 6.41 5.72 14.29
N LEU A 140 5.67 4.80 13.66
CA LEU A 140 4.34 5.03 13.09
C LEU A 140 3.23 5.26 14.14
N ALA A 141 3.49 4.97 15.42
CA ALA A 141 2.53 5.17 16.51
C ALA A 141 2.33 6.66 16.90
N LEU A 142 3.00 7.60 16.23
CA LEU A 142 2.94 9.04 16.50
C LEU A 142 1.79 9.73 15.74
N ILE A 143 0.56 9.31 15.99
CA ILE A 143 -0.63 10.10 15.63
C ILE A 143 -0.92 11.05 16.80
N PRO A 144 -0.89 12.39 16.62
CA PRO A 144 -1.27 13.32 17.67
C PRO A 144 -2.72 13.07 18.10
N ASP A 145 -2.98 12.97 19.41
CA ASP A 145 -4.33 12.84 19.98
C ASP A 145 -5.28 13.96 19.52
N GLU A 146 -4.71 15.10 19.18
CA GLU A 146 -5.36 16.30 18.67
C GLU A 146 -6.02 16.09 17.29
N TRP A 147 -5.66 15.03 16.56
CA TRP A 147 -6.17 14.71 15.23
C TRP A 147 -7.29 13.65 15.26
N LYS A 148 -7.78 13.28 16.45
CA LYS A 148 -8.88 12.32 16.67
C LYS A 148 -10.29 12.93 16.57
N THR A 149 -10.41 14.21 16.19
CA THR A 149 -11.71 14.90 16.15
C THR A 149 -11.94 15.65 14.84
N GLY A 150 -12.95 15.21 14.08
CA GLY A 150 -13.65 16.06 13.11
C GLY A 150 -14.11 15.43 11.79
N LEU A 151 -15.41 15.09 11.75
CA LEU A 151 -16.36 15.19 10.61
C LEU A 151 -16.43 14.11 9.50
N ASN A 152 -17.69 13.89 9.08
CA ASN A 152 -18.26 12.97 8.08
C ASN A 152 -17.33 12.49 6.96
N ILE A 153 -17.12 11.17 6.90
CA ILE A 153 -15.84 10.57 6.47
C ILE A 153 -15.89 9.91 5.08
N ALA A 154 -17.06 9.57 4.53
CA ALA A 154 -17.11 8.74 3.32
C ALA A 154 -16.90 9.52 1.99
N GLU A 155 -17.29 10.79 1.91
CA GLU A 155 -17.35 11.53 0.63
C GLU A 155 -16.02 12.23 0.25
N ASN A 156 -15.12 12.51 1.21
CA ASN A 156 -13.87 13.23 0.95
C ASN A 156 -12.69 12.34 0.55
N VAL A 157 -12.67 11.07 0.97
CA VAL A 157 -11.55 10.16 0.73
C VAL A 157 -11.50 9.69 -0.73
N ASP A 158 -12.67 9.38 -1.30
CA ASP A 158 -12.84 9.06 -2.72
C ASP A 158 -12.27 10.17 -3.62
N ASN A 159 -12.73 11.40 -3.37
CA ASN A 159 -12.28 12.59 -4.11
C ASN A 159 -10.77 12.84 -4.03
N ILE A 160 -10.11 12.51 -2.90
CA ILE A 160 -8.66 12.66 -2.79
C ILE A 160 -7.95 11.57 -3.60
N ALA A 161 -8.37 10.33 -3.45
CA ALA A 161 -7.77 9.19 -4.14
C ALA A 161 -7.86 9.36 -5.66
N GLN A 162 -9.03 9.74 -6.19
CA GLN A 162 -9.21 9.97 -7.64
C GLN A 162 -8.25 11.03 -8.18
N GLN A 163 -8.00 12.10 -7.42
CA GLN A 163 -7.25 13.25 -7.89
C GLN A 163 -5.73 13.06 -7.90
N ILE A 164 -5.20 12.02 -7.24
CA ILE A 164 -3.75 11.79 -7.11
C ILE A 164 -3.28 10.53 -7.83
N THR A 165 -4.18 9.64 -8.23
CA THR A 165 -3.83 8.41 -8.92
C THR A 165 -3.71 8.65 -10.42
N VAL A 166 -2.65 8.14 -11.02
CA VAL A 166 -2.47 8.06 -12.48
C VAL A 166 -2.55 6.61 -12.91
N ARG A 167 -2.93 6.40 -14.16
CA ARG A 167 -2.85 5.12 -14.85
C ARG A 167 -1.57 5.06 -15.68
N ILE A 168 -1.01 3.87 -15.84
CA ILE A 168 0.21 3.62 -16.61
C ILE A 168 -0.12 2.52 -17.62
N ASP A 169 -0.19 2.90 -18.89
CA ASP A 169 -0.51 2.01 -20.01
C ASP A 169 0.77 1.54 -20.70
N ASN A 170 0.75 0.33 -21.24
CA ASN A 170 1.73 -0.16 -22.21
C ASN A 170 1.03 -0.41 -23.57
N LYS A 171 1.72 -1.04 -24.52
CA LYS A 171 1.16 -1.35 -25.85
C LYS A 171 -0.03 -2.34 -25.82
N ASP A 172 -0.15 -3.14 -24.77
CA ASP A 172 -1.14 -4.20 -24.62
C ASP A 172 -2.37 -3.73 -23.80
N GLY A 173 -2.32 -2.52 -23.23
CA GLY A 173 -3.42 -1.90 -22.49
C GLY A 173 -2.95 -1.28 -21.17
N VAL A 174 -3.84 -1.24 -20.19
CA VAL A 174 -3.51 -0.79 -18.83
C VAL A 174 -2.51 -1.77 -18.23
N ASN A 175 -1.38 -1.26 -17.73
CA ASN A 175 -0.33 -2.08 -17.12
C ASN A 175 -0.23 -1.87 -15.61
N GLY A 176 -0.64 -0.71 -15.11
CA GLY A 176 -0.66 -0.42 -13.68
C GLY A 176 -1.12 0.99 -13.36
N SER A 177 -0.87 1.40 -12.12
CA SER A 177 -1.20 2.74 -11.62
C SER A 177 -0.10 3.27 -10.73
N GLY A 178 -0.11 4.57 -10.49
CA GLY A 178 0.81 5.22 -9.55
C GLY A 178 0.17 6.41 -8.87
N ALA A 179 0.80 6.92 -7.83
CA ALA A 179 0.35 8.13 -7.15
C ALA A 179 1.28 9.30 -7.47
N ILE A 180 0.72 10.46 -7.79
CA ILE A 180 1.47 11.72 -7.90
C ILE A 180 1.96 12.07 -6.48
N VAL A 181 3.26 11.91 -6.22
CA VAL A 181 3.88 12.09 -4.91
C VAL A 181 4.72 13.37 -4.78
N GLY A 182 4.97 14.06 -5.90
CA GLY A 182 5.72 15.31 -5.88
C GLY A 182 5.53 16.15 -7.14
N LYS A 183 5.91 17.41 -7.04
CA LYS A 183 6.05 18.35 -8.16
C LYS A 183 7.26 19.25 -7.92
N ASP A 184 8.08 19.46 -8.95
CA ASP A 184 9.14 20.48 -9.00
C ASP A 184 9.05 21.23 -10.33
N GLY A 185 8.86 22.55 -10.28
CA GLY A 185 8.48 23.31 -11.48
C GLY A 185 7.22 22.72 -12.12
N ASP A 186 7.27 22.39 -13.42
CA ASP A 186 6.20 21.72 -14.16
C ASP A 186 6.40 20.20 -14.27
N THR A 187 7.44 19.65 -13.62
CA THR A 187 7.70 18.22 -13.56
C THR A 187 6.97 17.61 -12.36
N TYR A 188 6.15 16.60 -12.62
CA TYR A 188 5.49 15.77 -11.62
C TYR A 188 6.22 14.45 -11.44
N TYR A 189 6.14 13.91 -10.22
CA TYR A 189 6.74 12.64 -9.84
C TYR A 189 5.63 11.69 -9.42
N VAL A 190 5.61 10.52 -10.05
CA VAL A 190 4.68 9.44 -9.76
C VAL A 190 5.45 8.29 -9.13
N PHE A 191 4.95 7.80 -8.00
CA PHE A 191 5.43 6.57 -7.39
C PHE A 191 4.57 5.39 -7.83
N THR A 192 5.21 4.31 -8.26
CA THR A 192 4.57 3.07 -8.70
C THR A 192 5.42 1.87 -8.28
N ALA A 193 4.90 0.66 -8.40
CA ALA A 193 5.71 -0.55 -8.31
C ALA A 193 6.63 -0.65 -9.54
N CYS A 194 7.80 -1.26 -9.38
CA CYS A 194 8.74 -1.34 -10.50
C CYS A 194 8.33 -2.43 -11.51
N HIS A 195 7.64 -3.49 -11.09
CA HIS A 195 7.06 -4.44 -12.05
C HIS A 195 6.04 -3.80 -13.02
N VAL A 196 5.52 -2.61 -12.72
CA VAL A 196 4.66 -1.83 -13.65
C VAL A 196 5.47 -1.27 -14.83
N VAL A 197 6.79 -1.16 -14.72
CA VAL A 197 7.64 -0.55 -15.75
C VAL A 197 8.86 -1.41 -16.12
N SER A 198 9.02 -2.59 -15.51
CA SER A 198 10.20 -3.45 -15.61
C SER A 198 9.86 -4.95 -15.47
N ASP A 199 10.86 -5.81 -15.18
CA ASP A 199 10.64 -7.22 -14.82
C ASP A 199 9.98 -7.41 -13.45
N ASP A 200 9.28 -8.53 -13.28
CA ASP A 200 8.51 -8.88 -12.06
C ASP A 200 9.34 -8.78 -10.76
N ASP A 201 10.66 -8.99 -10.84
CA ASP A 201 11.57 -8.92 -9.68
C ASP A 201 12.48 -7.67 -9.68
N CYS A 202 12.33 -6.77 -10.66
CA CYS A 202 13.13 -5.55 -10.79
C CYS A 202 14.64 -5.80 -10.78
N GLN A 203 15.07 -6.97 -11.25
CA GLN A 203 16.45 -7.41 -11.21
C GLN A 203 17.25 -6.89 -12.40
N SER A 204 16.61 -6.76 -13.56
CA SER A 204 17.28 -6.19 -14.75
C SER A 204 17.57 -4.71 -14.55
N GLY A 205 16.67 -3.99 -13.87
CA GLY A 205 16.73 -2.54 -13.76
C GLY A 205 16.56 -1.85 -15.12
N GLU A 206 15.91 -2.53 -16.07
CA GLU A 206 15.67 -2.04 -17.43
C GLU A 206 14.17 -1.78 -17.64
N VAL A 207 13.85 -0.69 -18.32
CA VAL A 207 12.48 -0.39 -18.74
C VAL A 207 12.11 -1.31 -19.91
N LYS A 208 10.97 -2.00 -19.82
CA LYS A 208 10.64 -3.10 -20.74
C LYS A 208 9.79 -2.76 -21.94
N ASP A 209 9.09 -1.64 -21.90
CA ASP A 209 8.17 -1.23 -22.96
C ASP A 209 8.11 0.28 -23.07
N ASN A 210 7.35 0.74 -24.07
CA ASN A 210 6.90 2.12 -24.12
C ASN A 210 5.65 2.23 -23.26
N TYR A 211 5.65 3.22 -22.37
CA TYR A 211 4.55 3.47 -21.46
C TYR A 211 3.91 4.82 -21.72
N THR A 212 2.62 4.94 -21.40
CA THR A 212 1.88 6.19 -21.39
C THR A 212 1.29 6.40 -20.01
N LEU A 213 1.59 7.54 -19.39
CA LEU A 213 0.97 7.95 -18.14
C LEU A 213 -0.33 8.69 -18.45
N VAL A 214 -1.43 8.27 -17.82
CA VAL A 214 -2.74 8.91 -17.96
C VAL A 214 -3.16 9.50 -16.62
N THR A 215 -3.38 10.80 -16.61
CA THR A 215 -3.71 11.57 -15.41
C THR A 215 -5.20 11.49 -15.07
N PRO A 216 -5.64 11.92 -13.86
CA PRO A 216 -7.05 11.86 -13.44
C PRO A 216 -8.05 12.55 -14.38
N ASP A 217 -7.63 13.58 -15.11
CA ASP A 217 -8.48 14.27 -16.09
C ASP A 217 -8.46 13.61 -17.48
N GLY A 218 -7.78 12.47 -17.62
CA GLY A 218 -7.67 11.69 -18.84
C GLY A 218 -6.57 12.15 -19.80
N GLU A 219 -5.72 13.11 -19.41
CA GLU A 219 -4.61 13.54 -20.27
C GLU A 219 -3.48 12.51 -20.28
N GLU A 220 -2.96 12.25 -21.46
CA GLU A 220 -1.95 11.23 -21.73
C GLU A 220 -0.55 11.84 -21.94
N TYR A 221 0.45 11.22 -21.32
CA TYR A 221 1.85 11.63 -21.34
C TYR A 221 2.73 10.43 -21.71
N PRO A 222 3.21 10.33 -22.97
CA PRO A 222 4.15 9.28 -23.37
C PRO A 222 5.44 9.36 -22.58
N LEU A 223 5.91 8.22 -22.07
CA LEU A 223 7.10 8.11 -21.25
C LEU A 223 8.29 7.58 -22.05
N SER A 224 9.47 8.12 -21.76
CA SER A 224 10.75 7.58 -22.20
C SER A 224 11.47 6.85 -21.06
N GLU A 225 12.47 6.06 -21.39
CA GLU A 225 13.30 5.35 -20.38
C GLU A 225 13.91 6.31 -19.35
N ASN A 226 14.28 7.54 -19.75
CA ASN A 226 14.88 8.54 -18.85
C ASN A 226 13.87 9.15 -17.86
N ASP A 227 12.58 9.00 -18.13
CA ASP A 227 11.51 9.46 -17.26
C ASP A 227 11.28 8.48 -16.11
N ILE A 228 11.83 7.27 -16.19
CA ILE A 228 11.61 6.17 -15.26
C ILE A 228 12.89 5.90 -14.47
N ILE A 229 12.80 5.96 -13.15
CA ILE A 229 13.90 5.65 -12.23
C ILE A 229 13.59 4.34 -11.54
N LEU A 230 14.49 3.36 -11.69
CA LEU A 230 14.42 2.03 -11.08
C LEU A 230 15.52 1.88 -10.02
N PRO A 231 15.20 2.02 -8.72
CA PRO A 231 16.14 1.77 -7.63
C PRO A 231 16.44 0.27 -7.53
N LYS A 232 17.74 -0.09 -7.55
CA LYS A 232 18.15 -1.49 -7.52
C LYS A 232 17.68 -2.22 -6.26
N GLY A 233 17.04 -3.37 -6.45
CA GLY A 233 16.63 -4.27 -5.37
C GLY A 233 15.37 -3.83 -4.62
N MET A 234 14.58 -2.93 -5.20
CA MET A 234 13.27 -2.52 -4.69
C MET A 234 12.23 -2.69 -5.79
N ASP A 235 11.06 -3.24 -5.45
CA ASP A 235 9.89 -3.21 -6.33
C ASP A 235 9.20 -1.84 -6.23
N ALA A 236 9.93 -0.81 -6.65
CA ALA A 236 9.47 0.58 -6.66
C ALA A 236 10.05 1.31 -7.86
N ALA A 237 9.29 2.20 -8.48
CA ALA A 237 9.76 3.06 -9.54
C ALA A 237 9.23 4.49 -9.36
N ILE A 238 10.00 5.46 -9.84
CA ILE A 238 9.56 6.83 -9.99
C ILE A 238 9.40 7.13 -11.47
N ILE A 239 8.24 7.64 -11.85
CA ILE A 239 7.97 8.14 -13.19
C ILE A 239 7.92 9.66 -13.13
N LYS A 240 8.52 10.33 -14.12
CA LYS A 240 8.43 11.77 -14.32
C LYS A 240 7.52 12.07 -15.50
N PHE A 241 6.71 13.10 -15.37
CA PHE A 241 6.02 13.69 -16.52
C PHE A 241 5.96 15.20 -16.37
N GLU A 242 5.95 15.93 -17.49
CA GLU A 242 5.86 17.39 -17.48
C GLU A 242 4.47 17.85 -17.85
N SER A 243 3.90 18.79 -17.08
CA SER A 243 2.61 19.39 -17.37
C SER A 243 2.47 20.79 -16.78
N GLU A 244 1.97 21.72 -17.60
CA GLU A 244 1.55 23.05 -17.15
C GLU A 244 0.22 23.00 -16.38
N LYS A 245 -0.54 21.90 -16.49
CA LYS A 245 -1.77 21.68 -15.71
C LYS A 245 -1.44 21.36 -14.25
N ALA A 246 -2.31 21.82 -13.35
CA ALA A 246 -2.18 21.57 -11.92
C ALA A 246 -2.86 20.24 -11.53
N TYR A 247 -2.06 19.26 -11.09
CA TYR A 247 -2.53 17.99 -10.54
C TYR A 247 -2.36 17.96 -9.03
N LYS A 248 -3.25 17.23 -8.36
CA LYS A 248 -3.14 17.06 -6.92
C LYS A 248 -2.00 16.10 -6.63
N VAL A 249 -1.12 16.54 -5.75
CA VAL A 249 -0.08 15.68 -5.17
C VAL A 249 -0.68 15.02 -3.93
N ALA A 250 -0.42 13.72 -3.75
CA ALA A 250 -0.73 12.89 -2.58
C ALA A 250 -0.40 13.59 -1.27
N THR A 251 -0.74 13.05 -0.10
CA THR A 251 -0.09 13.44 1.18
C THR A 251 0.93 12.42 1.55
N ILE A 252 1.99 12.83 2.20
CA ILE A 252 2.84 11.94 2.95
C ILE A 252 3.27 12.61 4.25
N GLY A 253 3.33 11.81 5.31
CA GLY A 253 3.65 12.25 6.66
C GLY A 253 5.12 12.55 6.88
N ASN A 254 5.38 13.46 7.83
CA ASN A 254 6.70 13.78 8.36
C ASN A 254 6.91 13.09 9.72
N TYR A 255 7.99 12.32 9.84
CA TYR A 255 8.39 11.64 11.09
C TYR A 255 9.74 12.18 11.58
N ASN A 256 9.87 12.38 12.90
CA ASN A 256 11.10 12.89 13.51
C ASN A 256 11.88 11.72 14.14
N VAL A 257 12.83 11.16 13.40
CA VAL A 257 13.62 9.98 13.83
C VAL A 257 14.75 10.43 14.76
N THR A 258 14.55 10.34 16.07
CA THR A 258 15.67 10.31 17.01
C THR A 258 15.43 9.29 18.11
N ALA A 259 16.07 8.13 17.96
CA ALA A 259 16.70 7.30 19.02
C ALA A 259 16.33 5.82 18.98
N HIS A 260 16.86 5.05 18.02
CA HIS A 260 17.22 3.63 18.27
C HIS A 260 18.51 3.17 17.58
N ARG A 261 19.46 4.08 17.32
CA ARG A 261 20.87 3.69 17.25
C ARG A 261 21.39 3.52 18.67
N ASN A 262 21.49 2.28 19.13
CA ASN A 262 22.36 1.75 20.20
C ASN A 262 21.63 0.87 21.22
N LYS A 263 21.30 -0.37 20.83
CA LYS A 263 21.28 -1.49 21.81
C LYS A 263 21.88 -2.80 21.31
N LYS A 264 22.17 -2.94 20.00
CA LYS A 264 22.88 -4.12 19.45
C LYS A 264 24.39 -3.93 19.26
N ALA A 265 24.91 -2.69 19.35
CA ALA A 265 26.35 -2.39 19.26
C ALA A 265 27.09 -2.39 20.61
N LEU A 266 26.38 -2.43 21.75
CA LEU A 266 26.98 -2.36 23.10
C LEU A 266 27.10 -3.72 23.84
N LEU A 267 26.75 -4.84 23.19
CA LEU A 267 26.95 -6.19 23.74
C LEU A 267 28.07 -6.97 23.03
N LYS A 268 28.78 -6.36 22.07
CA LYS A 268 29.97 -6.95 21.42
C LYS A 268 31.30 -6.25 21.77
N SER A 269 31.32 -5.28 22.69
CA SER A 269 32.56 -4.58 23.09
C SER A 269 32.94 -4.72 24.57
N THR A 270 32.34 -5.63 25.33
CA THR A 270 32.63 -5.78 26.78
C THR A 270 33.27 -7.11 27.20
N THR A 271 33.78 -7.90 26.27
CA THR A 271 34.69 -9.01 26.59
C THR A 271 35.98 -8.91 25.77
N SER A 272 36.77 -7.88 26.09
CA SER A 272 38.23 -7.96 26.03
C SER A 272 38.78 -6.91 27.00
N ASN A 273 39.68 -7.34 27.88
CA ASN A 273 40.39 -6.61 28.95
C ASN A 273 39.74 -6.62 30.34
N ILE A 274 39.93 -7.71 31.09
CA ILE A 274 40.48 -7.65 32.45
C ILE A 274 41.43 -8.86 32.62
N ASN A 275 42.73 -8.55 32.73
CA ASN A 275 43.87 -9.29 33.27
C ASN A 275 43.96 -10.82 33.13
#